data_AF-W4KGU8-F1
#
_entry.id   AF-W4KGU8-F1
#
_cell.length_a   1.000
_cell.length_b   1.000
_cell.length_c   1.000
_cell.angle_alpha   90.00
_cell.angle_beta   90.00
_cell.angle_gamma   90.00
#
_symmetry.space_group_name_H-M   'P 1'
#
loop_
_entity.id
_entity.type
_entity.pdbx_description
1 polymer ?
#
loop_
_entity_poly.entity_id
_entity_poly.type
_entity_poly.pdbx_seq_one_letter_code
_entity_poly.pdbx_strand_id
1 'polypeptide(L)'
;MEISKAPAEYALLAEETENDFHGPMPITEFFDAFMKTKDDKKPPKRATQIFKNIPRVGKFEDHFKDAVEASGICQKLRFVNTTDDLDADFKRKPDMVAYKRSLQGGDVTDFELMELCIERKPETKDPFQDLAPSATSGDTNTVLHRSQEATMNRGQICSYAGLQLSAQNRFFLFTVVLLGDYVRFIRWDRAGAIVTERVNWRRDPTHLILFLWKFNRFNDVQRGRDTSLTKPMARDIKRAKKAFDERAKFLARLL
;
A
#
# COMPACT_ATOMS: atom_id res chain seq x y z
N MET A 1 -3.14 -20.57 -16.10
CA MET A 1 -3.37 -20.18 -14.71
C MET A 1 -4.85 -19.85 -14.62
N GLU A 2 -5.67 -20.72 -14.03
CA GLU A 2 -7.09 -20.41 -13.84
C GLU A 2 -7.21 -19.14 -13.01
N ILE A 3 -8.05 -18.21 -13.47
CA ILE A 3 -8.32 -16.98 -12.74
C ILE A 3 -9.13 -17.38 -11.51
N SER A 4 -8.46 -17.49 -10.36
CA SER A 4 -9.13 -17.64 -9.08
C SER A 4 -10.21 -16.57 -8.96
N LYS A 5 -11.43 -16.98 -8.59
CA LYS A 5 -12.49 -16.02 -8.29
C LYS A 5 -12.03 -15.22 -7.09
N ALA A 6 -11.84 -13.90 -7.25
CA ALA A 6 -11.27 -13.00 -6.24
C ALA A 6 -11.79 -13.24 -4.80
N PRO A 7 -13.09 -13.55 -4.54
CA PRO A 7 -13.55 -13.87 -3.20
C PRO A 7 -12.90 -15.13 -2.57
N ALA A 8 -12.68 -16.21 -3.32
CA ALA A 8 -12.04 -17.41 -2.79
C ALA A 8 -10.56 -17.16 -2.46
N GLU A 9 -9.87 -16.40 -3.30
CA GLU A 9 -8.49 -15.98 -3.05
C GLU A 9 -8.38 -15.10 -1.81
N TYR A 10 -9.31 -14.15 -1.62
CA TYR A 10 -9.29 -13.29 -0.44
C TYR A 10 -9.52 -14.09 0.84
N ALA A 11 -10.42 -15.06 0.84
CA ALA A 11 -10.61 -15.93 2.01
C ALA A 11 -9.33 -16.70 2.35
N LEU A 12 -8.67 -17.29 1.35
CA LEU A 12 -7.41 -18.02 1.53
C LEU A 12 -6.30 -17.10 2.04
N LEU A 13 -6.08 -15.95 1.39
CA LEU A 13 -5.06 -14.98 1.81
C LEU A 13 -5.30 -14.49 3.24
N ALA A 14 -6.56 -14.28 3.64
CA ALA A 14 -6.90 -13.81 4.97
C ALA A 14 -6.67 -14.86 6.07
N GLU A 15 -6.73 -16.14 5.71
CA GLU A 15 -6.39 -17.29 6.57
C GLU A 15 -4.87 -17.45 6.66
N GLU A 16 -4.17 -17.48 5.51
CA GLU A 16 -2.72 -17.66 5.45
C GLU A 16 -1.95 -16.56 6.19
N THR A 17 -2.45 -15.32 6.13
CA THR A 17 -1.80 -14.15 6.75
C THR A 17 -2.31 -13.81 8.14
N GLU A 18 -3.14 -14.66 8.77
CA GLU A 18 -3.79 -14.34 10.05
C GLU A 18 -2.76 -13.97 11.16
N ASN A 19 -1.59 -14.60 11.16
CA ASN A 19 -0.57 -14.39 12.19
C ASN A 19 0.51 -13.36 11.81
N ASP A 20 0.38 -12.71 10.66
CA ASP A 20 1.42 -11.86 10.08
C ASP A 20 1.14 -10.35 10.26
N PHE A 21 0.13 -10.02 11.06
CA PHE A 21 -0.25 -8.63 11.36
C PHE A 21 0.15 -8.21 12.77
N HIS A 22 0.86 -7.10 12.85
CA HIS A 22 1.27 -6.48 14.11
C HIS A 22 0.65 -5.08 14.26
N GLY A 23 0.18 -4.77 15.47
CA GLY A 23 -0.43 -3.49 15.80
C GLY A 23 -1.56 -3.63 16.83
N PRO A 24 -2.43 -2.62 16.94
CA PRO A 24 -2.32 -1.30 16.31
C PRO A 24 -1.11 -0.53 16.86
N MET A 25 -0.22 -0.07 15.99
CA MET A 25 0.89 0.80 16.37
C MET A 25 0.40 2.26 16.52
N PRO A 26 0.78 2.98 17.58
CA PRO A 26 0.48 4.41 17.68
C PRO A 26 1.01 5.19 16.47
N ILE A 27 0.23 6.13 15.92
CA ILE A 27 0.60 6.79 14.65
C ILE A 27 1.90 7.60 14.78
N THR A 28 2.14 8.24 15.92
CA THR A 28 3.37 8.99 16.16
C THR A 28 4.59 8.09 16.13
N GLU A 29 4.51 6.92 16.78
CA GLU A 29 5.58 5.92 16.75
C GLU A 29 5.79 5.37 15.33
N PHE A 30 4.72 5.15 14.56
CA PHE A 30 4.81 4.72 13.17
C PHE A 30 5.54 5.75 12.30
N PHE A 31 5.25 7.05 12.47
CA PHE A 31 5.96 8.11 11.74
C PHE A 31 7.41 8.24 12.15
N ASP A 32 7.71 8.10 13.44
CA ASP A 32 9.07 8.14 13.96
C ASP A 32 9.88 6.94 13.47
N ALA A 33 9.29 5.74 13.42
CA ALA A 33 9.96 4.54 12.96
C ALA A 33 10.17 4.54 11.43
N PHE A 34 9.13 4.86 10.66
CA PHE A 34 9.09 4.56 9.21
C PHE A 34 9.02 5.78 8.30
N MET A 35 8.73 6.97 8.83
CA MET A 35 8.47 8.17 8.03
C MET A 35 9.47 9.32 8.25
N LYS A 36 10.73 8.98 8.52
CA LYS A 36 11.82 9.97 8.70
C LYS A 36 12.16 10.68 7.39
N THR A 37 12.14 12.01 7.41
CA THR A 37 12.55 12.87 6.29
C THR A 37 13.87 13.56 6.62
N LYS A 38 14.65 13.95 5.59
CA LYS A 38 15.93 14.66 5.79
C LYS A 38 15.79 16.07 6.37
N ASP A 39 14.60 16.63 6.30
CA ASP A 39 14.29 17.97 6.81
C ASP A 39 12.89 17.97 7.45
N ASP A 40 12.64 19.02 8.24
CA ASP A 40 11.42 19.23 9.01
C ASP A 40 10.43 20.16 8.30
N LYS A 41 10.48 20.23 6.95
CA LYS A 41 9.54 21.06 6.20
C LYS A 41 8.12 20.59 6.46
N LYS A 42 7.27 21.53 6.86
CA LYS A 42 5.86 21.31 7.16
C LYS A 42 5.01 21.36 5.88
N PRO A 43 3.90 20.63 5.81
CA PRO A 43 2.96 20.73 4.70
C PRO A 43 2.35 22.14 4.60
N PRO A 44 1.88 22.59 3.41
CA PRO A 44 1.19 23.87 3.26
C PRO A 44 -0.02 23.97 4.20
N LYS A 45 -0.13 25.08 4.95
CA LYS A 45 -1.22 25.31 5.92
C LYS A 45 -2.63 25.19 5.30
N ARG A 46 -2.78 25.56 4.01
CA ARG A 46 -4.04 25.44 3.27
C ARG A 46 -4.58 24.01 3.16
N ALA A 47 -3.70 23.00 3.27
CA ALA A 47 -4.08 21.60 3.14
C ALA A 47 -5.14 21.19 4.17
N THR A 48 -5.05 21.66 5.41
CA THR A 48 -6.00 21.32 6.48
C THR A 48 -7.43 21.71 6.10
N GLN A 49 -7.63 22.93 5.60
CA GLN A 49 -8.98 23.38 5.21
C GLN A 49 -9.49 22.63 3.98
N ILE A 50 -8.62 22.38 3.00
CA ILE A 50 -8.96 21.64 1.78
C ILE A 50 -9.44 20.22 2.13
N PHE A 51 -8.70 19.50 2.98
CA PHE A 51 -9.07 18.14 3.39
C PHE A 51 -10.35 18.09 4.23
N LYS A 52 -10.57 19.09 5.10
CA LYS A 52 -11.84 19.21 5.86
C LYS A 52 -13.05 19.42 4.96
N ASN A 53 -12.86 20.01 3.78
CA ASN A 53 -13.92 20.31 2.83
C ASN A 53 -14.20 19.17 1.83
N ILE A 54 -13.45 18.06 1.86
CA ILE A 54 -13.73 16.91 0.98
C ILE A 54 -15.16 16.40 1.29
N PRO A 55 -16.07 16.28 0.32
CA PRO A 55 -17.41 15.73 0.56
C PRO A 55 -17.36 14.29 1.10
N ARG A 56 -18.39 13.86 1.84
CA ARG A 56 -18.51 12.46 2.30
C ARG A 56 -19.15 11.53 1.25
N VAL A 57 -20.04 12.08 0.44
CA VAL A 57 -20.87 11.38 -0.53
C VAL A 57 -20.57 11.86 -1.95
N GLY A 58 -21.01 11.07 -2.93
CA GLY A 58 -20.76 11.33 -4.35
C GLY A 58 -19.41 10.77 -4.80
N LYS A 59 -18.74 11.48 -5.71
CA LYS A 59 -17.45 11.09 -6.31
C LYS A 59 -16.28 11.30 -5.32
N PHE A 60 -16.27 10.55 -4.22
CA PHE A 60 -15.33 10.74 -3.11
C PHE A 60 -13.86 10.65 -3.58
N GLU A 61 -13.54 9.62 -4.35
CA GLU A 61 -12.20 9.34 -4.86
C GLU A 61 -11.71 10.49 -5.75
N ASP A 62 -12.61 11.07 -6.55
CA ASP A 62 -12.31 12.27 -7.35
C ASP A 62 -12.07 13.49 -6.47
N HIS A 63 -12.94 13.75 -5.50
CA HIS A 63 -12.73 14.88 -4.58
C HIS A 63 -11.44 14.73 -3.75
N PHE A 64 -11.07 13.50 -3.39
CA PHE A 64 -9.86 13.21 -2.64
C PHE A 64 -8.61 13.51 -3.48
N LYS A 65 -8.52 12.99 -4.71
CA LYS A 65 -7.36 13.26 -5.59
C LYS A 65 -7.26 14.76 -5.91
N ASP A 66 -8.39 15.43 -6.13
CA ASP A 66 -8.42 16.86 -6.44
C ASP A 66 -7.98 17.70 -5.23
N ALA A 67 -8.36 17.29 -4.01
CA ALA A 67 -7.89 17.90 -2.77
C ALA A 67 -6.38 17.73 -2.55
N VAL A 68 -5.82 16.56 -2.86
CA VAL A 68 -4.37 16.32 -2.84
C VAL A 68 -3.66 17.28 -3.80
N GLU A 69 -4.15 17.41 -5.04
CA GLU A 69 -3.60 18.33 -6.05
C GLU A 69 -3.69 19.79 -5.58
N ALA A 70 -4.90 20.25 -5.23
CA ALA A 70 -5.15 21.63 -4.83
C ALA A 70 -4.39 22.06 -3.57
N SER A 71 -4.16 21.13 -2.63
CA SER A 71 -3.38 21.41 -1.43
C SER A 71 -1.91 21.66 -1.73
N GLY A 72 -1.38 21.07 -2.81
CA GLY A 72 0.03 21.12 -3.19
C GLY A 72 0.95 20.24 -2.34
N ILE A 73 0.42 19.30 -1.56
CA ILE A 73 1.22 18.41 -0.71
C ILE A 73 1.98 17.34 -1.51
N CYS A 74 1.52 17.03 -2.74
CA CYS A 74 2.10 15.99 -3.59
C CYS A 74 2.54 16.52 -4.96
N GLN A 75 3.79 16.96 -5.07
CA GLN A 75 4.37 17.49 -6.32
C GLN A 75 5.15 16.45 -7.15
N LYS A 76 5.55 15.32 -6.55
CA LYS A 76 6.27 14.23 -7.23
C LYS A 76 5.37 13.04 -7.54
N LEU A 77 4.20 13.00 -6.91
CA LEU A 77 3.20 11.95 -7.07
C LEU A 77 1.90 12.53 -7.63
N ARG A 78 1.25 11.79 -8.52
CA ARG A 78 -0.09 12.05 -9.06
C ARG A 78 -1.03 10.96 -8.57
N PHE A 79 -2.20 11.37 -8.07
CA PHE A 79 -3.22 10.46 -7.54
C PHE A 79 -4.28 10.23 -8.60
N VAL A 80 -4.75 8.99 -8.71
CA VAL A 80 -5.66 8.53 -9.74
C VAL A 80 -6.77 7.72 -9.09
N ASN A 81 -8.00 8.01 -9.51
CA ASN A 81 -9.17 7.22 -9.15
C ASN A 81 -9.19 5.99 -10.05
N THR A 82 -9.15 4.80 -9.46
CA THR A 82 -9.08 3.52 -10.16
C THR A 82 -10.19 2.56 -9.74
N THR A 83 -11.25 3.08 -9.08
CA THR A 83 -12.38 2.29 -8.58
C THR A 83 -12.98 1.36 -9.63
N ASP A 84 -12.96 1.75 -10.91
CA ASP A 84 -13.53 0.97 -12.02
C ASP A 84 -12.48 0.37 -12.97
N ASP A 85 -11.20 0.57 -12.68
CA ASP A 85 -10.10 0.19 -13.58
C ASP A 85 -9.35 -1.03 -13.05
N LEU A 86 -9.55 -2.18 -13.69
CA LEU A 86 -8.79 -3.39 -13.39
C LEU A 86 -7.39 -3.31 -13.98
N ASP A 87 -6.41 -3.75 -13.20
CA ASP A 87 -5.09 -4.08 -13.72
C ASP A 87 -5.20 -5.10 -14.87
N ALA A 88 -4.42 -4.88 -15.92
CA ALA A 88 -4.49 -5.67 -17.15
C ALA A 88 -4.11 -7.15 -16.92
N ASP A 89 -3.18 -7.44 -16.02
CA ASP A 89 -2.63 -8.78 -15.82
C ASP A 89 -3.21 -9.41 -14.55
N PHE A 90 -3.19 -8.69 -13.44
CA PHE A 90 -3.58 -9.18 -12.13
C PHE A 90 -5.09 -9.14 -11.89
N LYS A 91 -5.86 -8.40 -12.70
CA LYS A 91 -7.31 -8.28 -12.58
C LYS A 91 -7.75 -7.89 -11.16
N ARG A 92 -7.09 -6.86 -10.62
CA ARG A 92 -7.39 -6.22 -9.32
C ARG A 92 -7.53 -4.72 -9.49
N LYS A 93 -8.32 -4.09 -8.62
CA LYS A 93 -8.64 -2.67 -8.68
C LYS A 93 -8.69 -2.05 -7.28
N PRO A 94 -7.56 -1.53 -6.78
CA PRO A 94 -7.60 -0.60 -5.65
C PRO A 94 -8.46 0.61 -5.99
N ASP A 95 -9.12 1.21 -4.99
CA ASP A 95 -9.97 2.38 -5.24
C ASP A 95 -9.18 3.59 -5.76
N MET A 96 -7.99 3.81 -5.21
CA MET A 96 -7.09 4.88 -5.65
C MET A 96 -5.64 4.45 -5.58
N VAL A 97 -4.83 5.01 -6.48
CA VAL A 97 -3.39 4.77 -6.54
C VAL A 97 -2.63 6.07 -6.75
N ALA A 98 -1.37 6.08 -6.36
CA ALA A 98 -0.45 7.18 -6.68
C ALA A 98 0.70 6.69 -7.58
N TYR A 99 0.96 7.44 -8.65
CA TYR A 99 2.09 7.21 -9.56
C TYR A 99 3.14 8.31 -9.43
N LYS A 100 4.39 8.01 -9.76
CA LYS A 100 5.39 9.08 -9.95
C LYS A 100 4.98 9.94 -11.14
N ARG A 101 4.98 11.27 -10.97
CA ARG A 101 4.69 12.22 -12.06
C ARG A 101 5.66 12.13 -13.23
N SER A 102 6.87 11.62 -13.00
CA SER A 102 7.88 11.43 -14.04
C SER A 102 7.59 10.26 -14.99
N LEU A 103 6.63 9.40 -14.67
CA LEU A 103 6.25 8.27 -15.52
C LEU A 103 5.25 8.71 -16.58
N GLN A 104 5.39 8.17 -17.79
CA GLN A 104 4.34 8.24 -18.82
C GLN A 104 3.33 7.13 -18.54
N GLY A 105 2.03 7.42 -18.64
CA GLY A 105 0.94 6.49 -18.30
C GLY A 105 0.43 6.61 -16.86
N GLY A 106 -0.29 5.57 -16.41
CA GLY A 106 -0.86 5.48 -15.06
C GLY A 106 -2.23 6.11 -14.89
N ASP A 107 -3.11 6.05 -15.89
CA ASP A 107 -4.51 6.49 -15.77
C ASP A 107 -5.47 5.36 -15.36
N VAL A 108 -4.95 4.14 -15.29
CA VAL A 108 -5.64 2.90 -14.90
C VAL A 108 -4.78 2.17 -13.87
N THR A 109 -5.33 1.21 -13.13
CA THR A 109 -4.55 0.39 -12.20
C THR A 109 -3.39 -0.31 -12.90
N ASP A 110 -2.20 -0.19 -12.30
CA ASP A 110 -0.96 -0.79 -12.79
C ASP A 110 -0.07 -1.10 -11.59
N PHE A 111 0.01 -2.38 -11.23
CA PHE A 111 0.82 -2.84 -10.09
C PHE A 111 2.33 -2.72 -10.33
N GLU A 112 2.80 -2.68 -11.59
CA GLU A 112 4.20 -2.48 -11.93
C GLU A 112 4.64 -1.03 -11.74
N LEU A 113 3.73 -0.06 -11.89
CA LEU A 113 4.04 1.36 -11.82
C LEU A 113 3.62 2.06 -10.53
N MET A 114 2.59 1.58 -9.82
CA MET A 114 2.05 2.29 -8.66
C MET A 114 3.05 2.40 -7.50
N GLU A 115 2.99 3.51 -6.76
CA GLU A 115 3.81 3.77 -5.58
C GLU A 115 3.04 3.60 -4.27
N LEU A 116 1.75 3.98 -4.26
CA LEU A 116 0.89 3.94 -3.10
C LEU A 116 -0.48 3.42 -3.51
N CYS A 117 -0.99 2.46 -2.76
CA CYS A 117 -2.37 1.97 -2.85
C CYS A 117 -3.20 2.61 -1.72
N ILE A 118 -4.37 3.16 -2.05
CA ILE A 118 -5.36 3.67 -1.11
C ILE A 118 -6.68 2.93 -1.34
N GLU A 119 -7.10 2.13 -0.37
CA GLU A 119 -8.36 1.42 -0.41
C GLU A 119 -9.38 2.11 0.49
N ARG A 120 -10.64 2.22 0.03
CA ARG A 120 -11.72 2.76 0.83
C ARG A 120 -12.66 1.66 1.29
N LYS A 121 -13.03 1.71 2.56
CA LYS A 121 -14.06 0.85 3.15
C LYS A 121 -15.01 1.67 4.04
N PRO A 122 -16.26 1.23 4.21
CA PRO A 122 -17.08 1.71 5.33
C PRO A 122 -16.38 1.43 6.66
N GLU A 123 -16.65 2.24 7.68
CA GLU A 123 -16.07 2.05 9.03
C GLU A 123 -16.41 0.67 9.62
N THR A 124 -17.64 0.19 9.39
CA THR A 124 -18.11 -1.14 9.86
C THR A 124 -17.35 -2.30 9.23
N LYS A 125 -16.59 -2.02 8.17
CA LYS A 125 -15.84 -2.99 7.37
C LYS A 125 -14.33 -2.89 7.62
N ASP A 126 -13.92 -2.22 8.69
CA ASP A 126 -12.52 -2.16 9.13
C ASP A 126 -11.96 -3.59 9.27
N PRO A 127 -10.89 -3.95 8.52
CA PRO A 127 -10.22 -5.23 8.67
C PRO A 127 -9.56 -5.42 10.04
N PHE A 128 -9.36 -4.34 10.78
CA PHE A 128 -8.63 -4.29 12.02
C PHE A 128 -9.46 -3.68 13.15
N GLN A 129 -8.99 -3.85 14.37
CA GLN A 129 -9.58 -3.27 15.58
C GLN A 129 -8.48 -2.61 16.41
N ASP A 130 -8.84 -1.54 17.09
CA ASP A 130 -7.93 -0.90 18.04
C ASP A 130 -8.03 -1.57 19.41
N LEU A 131 -6.98 -1.45 20.22
CA LEU A 131 -7.00 -1.97 21.58
C LEU A 131 -7.97 -1.17 22.44
N ALA A 132 -8.64 -1.86 23.37
CA ALA A 132 -9.34 -1.16 24.44
C ALA A 132 -8.33 -0.30 25.23
N PRO A 133 -8.72 0.88 25.74
CA PRO A 133 -7.83 1.73 26.53
C PRO A 133 -7.21 1.05 27.77
N SER A 134 -7.82 -0.05 28.23
CA SER A 134 -7.39 -0.86 29.37
C SER A 134 -6.48 -2.04 29.01
N ALA A 135 -6.14 -2.24 27.73
CA ALA A 135 -5.29 -3.34 27.30
C ALA A 135 -3.88 -3.23 27.89
N THR A 136 -3.35 -4.34 28.39
CA THR A 136 -1.99 -4.42 28.94
C THR A 136 -1.02 -5.00 27.92
N SER A 137 0.28 -4.76 28.10
CA SER A 137 1.34 -5.23 27.18
C SER A 137 1.45 -6.75 27.04
N GLY A 138 0.76 -7.53 27.89
CA GLY A 138 0.67 -8.99 27.81
C GLY A 138 -0.59 -9.52 27.13
N ASP A 139 -1.54 -8.65 26.79
CA ASP A 139 -2.70 -9.06 26.01
C ASP A 139 -2.23 -9.28 24.57
N THR A 140 -2.21 -10.54 24.11
CA THR A 140 -2.06 -10.89 22.69
C THR A 140 -3.35 -10.49 21.96
N ASN A 141 -3.61 -9.19 21.92
CA ASN A 141 -4.76 -8.60 21.26
C ASN A 141 -4.52 -8.66 19.76
N THR A 142 -5.24 -9.55 19.09
CA THR A 142 -5.18 -9.61 17.64
C THR A 142 -5.68 -8.26 17.12
N VAL A 143 -4.82 -7.53 16.41
CA VAL A 143 -5.18 -6.32 15.64
C VAL A 143 -6.29 -6.60 14.63
N LEU A 144 -6.61 -7.88 14.39
CA LEU A 144 -7.62 -8.35 13.47
C LEU A 144 -9.04 -8.17 14.01
N HIS A 145 -9.90 -7.58 13.19
CA HIS A 145 -11.34 -7.68 13.36
C HIS A 145 -11.82 -8.98 12.69
N ARG A 146 -12.54 -9.81 13.43
CA ARG A 146 -12.86 -11.20 13.07
C ARG A 146 -14.22 -11.41 12.39
N SER A 147 -14.94 -10.34 12.05
CA SER A 147 -16.17 -10.48 11.25
C SER A 147 -15.86 -11.03 9.85
N GLN A 148 -16.82 -11.71 9.22
CA GLN A 148 -16.63 -12.26 7.88
C GLN A 148 -16.23 -11.17 6.87
N GLU A 149 -16.88 -10.00 6.93
CA GLU A 149 -16.56 -8.88 6.05
C GLU A 149 -15.14 -8.33 6.30
N ALA A 150 -14.74 -8.19 7.56
CA ALA A 150 -13.37 -7.75 7.90
C ALA A 150 -12.32 -8.74 7.39
N THR A 151 -12.56 -10.04 7.53
CA THR A 151 -11.70 -11.10 6.98
C THR A 151 -11.59 -11.02 5.45
N MET A 152 -12.70 -10.84 4.75
CA MET A 152 -12.67 -10.65 3.30
C MET A 152 -11.90 -9.40 2.87
N ASN A 153 -12.06 -8.29 3.60
CA ASN A 153 -11.32 -7.06 3.31
C ASN A 153 -9.83 -7.18 3.61
N ARG A 154 -9.44 -7.93 4.66
CA ARG A 154 -8.03 -8.26 4.91
C ARG A 154 -7.43 -9.01 3.73
N GLY A 155 -8.11 -10.07 3.27
CA GLY A 155 -7.68 -10.84 2.11
C GLY A 155 -7.50 -9.98 0.86
N GLN A 156 -8.41 -9.02 0.64
CA GLN A 156 -8.30 -8.08 -0.47
C GLN A 156 -7.08 -7.16 -0.36
N ILE A 157 -6.83 -6.53 0.80
CA ILE A 157 -5.66 -5.66 0.96
C ILE A 157 -4.34 -6.46 0.94
N CYS A 158 -4.34 -7.70 1.43
CA CYS A 158 -3.22 -8.64 1.28
C CYS A 158 -2.96 -8.95 -0.20
N SER A 159 -4.01 -9.20 -0.98
CA SER A 159 -3.90 -9.43 -2.43
C SER A 159 -3.20 -8.24 -3.09
N TYR A 160 -3.62 -7.01 -2.78
CA TYR A 160 -2.99 -5.82 -3.37
C TYR A 160 -1.52 -5.65 -2.96
N ALA A 161 -1.20 -5.81 -1.68
CA ALA A 161 0.18 -5.71 -1.21
C ALA A 161 1.07 -6.81 -1.82
N GLY A 162 0.59 -8.05 -1.83
CA GLY A 162 1.29 -9.20 -2.40
C GLY A 162 1.55 -9.06 -3.90
N LEU A 163 0.55 -8.58 -4.65
CA LEU A 163 0.69 -8.33 -6.09
C LEU A 163 1.67 -7.17 -6.38
N GLN A 164 1.66 -6.11 -5.58
CA GLN A 164 2.63 -5.04 -5.76
C GLN A 164 4.05 -5.52 -5.45
N LEU A 165 4.23 -6.33 -4.40
CA LEU A 165 5.51 -6.94 -4.06
C LEU A 165 5.95 -7.96 -5.13
N SER A 166 5.05 -8.67 -5.80
CA SER A 166 5.42 -9.59 -6.88
C SER A 166 5.79 -8.84 -8.17
N ALA A 167 5.08 -7.76 -8.49
CA ALA A 167 5.31 -6.94 -9.68
C ALA A 167 6.54 -6.03 -9.57
N GLN A 168 6.92 -5.64 -8.35
CA GLN A 168 7.97 -4.65 -8.12
C GLN A 168 9.06 -5.19 -7.20
N ASN A 169 10.31 -4.88 -7.54
CA ASN A 169 11.43 -5.16 -6.66
C ASN A 169 11.42 -4.22 -5.43
N ARG A 170 10.84 -4.70 -4.34
CA ARG A 170 10.72 -3.98 -3.07
C ARG A 170 11.08 -4.84 -1.87
N PHE A 171 11.68 -4.19 -0.88
CA PHE A 171 11.83 -4.72 0.48
C PHE A 171 10.56 -4.51 1.31
N PHE A 172 9.85 -3.41 1.06
CA PHE A 172 8.61 -3.07 1.76
C PHE A 172 7.76 -2.11 0.91
N LEU A 173 6.51 -1.91 1.30
CA LEU A 173 5.63 -0.90 0.73
C LEU A 173 4.72 -0.31 1.80
N PHE A 174 4.00 0.75 1.44
CA PHE A 174 2.97 1.34 2.28
C PHE A 174 1.62 1.30 1.57
N THR A 175 0.54 1.13 2.32
CA THR A 175 -0.83 1.36 1.86
C THR A 175 -1.59 2.23 2.85
N VAL A 176 -2.68 2.84 2.39
CA VAL A 176 -3.61 3.61 3.21
C VAL A 176 -4.98 2.94 3.12
N VAL A 177 -5.68 2.82 4.25
CA VAL A 177 -7.07 2.37 4.29
C VAL A 177 -7.92 3.50 4.83
N LEU A 178 -8.81 4.07 4.01
CA LEU A 178 -9.79 5.07 4.41
C LEU A 178 -11.08 4.38 4.87
N LEU A 179 -11.48 4.63 6.12
CA LEU A 179 -12.56 3.95 6.83
C LEU A 179 -13.65 4.96 7.21
N GLY A 180 -14.42 5.41 6.21
CA GLY A 180 -15.35 6.53 6.38
C GLY A 180 -14.63 7.79 6.89
N ASP A 181 -14.81 8.12 8.17
CA ASP A 181 -14.19 9.28 8.81
C ASP A 181 -12.79 8.99 9.39
N TYR A 182 -12.34 7.72 9.34
CA TYR A 182 -11.07 7.24 9.89
C TYR A 182 -10.07 6.85 8.81
N VAL A 183 -8.80 6.76 9.20
CA VAL A 183 -7.71 6.28 8.34
C VAL A 183 -6.76 5.39 9.12
N ARG A 184 -6.26 4.34 8.47
CA ARG A 184 -5.12 3.53 8.90
C ARG A 184 -3.99 3.63 7.89
N PHE A 185 -2.75 3.60 8.38
CA PHE A 185 -1.57 3.38 7.55
C PHE A 185 -1.06 1.97 7.79
N ILE A 186 -0.58 1.34 6.73
CA ILE A 186 -0.03 -0.01 6.81
C ILE A 186 1.33 -0.01 6.14
N ARG A 187 2.34 -0.55 6.81
CA ARG A 187 3.63 -0.88 6.23
C ARG A 187 3.71 -2.39 6.05
N TRP A 188 3.96 -2.83 4.83
CA TRP A 188 4.07 -4.24 4.46
C TRP A 188 5.51 -4.57 4.11
N ASP A 189 5.95 -5.78 4.43
CA ASP A 189 7.10 -6.41 3.80
C ASP A 189 6.77 -7.85 3.41
N ARG A 190 7.79 -8.67 3.13
CA ARG A 190 7.60 -10.06 2.70
C ARG A 190 7.14 -10.99 3.83
N ALA A 191 7.27 -10.58 5.09
CA ALA A 191 6.93 -11.39 6.25
C ALA A 191 5.58 -11.02 6.86
N GLY A 192 5.04 -9.83 6.57
CA GLY A 192 3.77 -9.40 7.14
C GLY A 192 3.55 -7.91 7.06
N ALA A 193 2.77 -7.38 8.01
CA ALA A 193 2.37 -5.99 8.05
C ALA A 193 2.31 -5.39 9.45
N ILE A 194 2.73 -4.13 9.55
CA ILE A 194 2.51 -3.27 10.72
C ILE A 194 1.36 -2.33 10.40
N VAL A 195 0.31 -2.39 11.21
CA VAL A 195 -0.93 -1.63 11.06
C VAL A 195 -1.00 -0.58 12.16
N THR A 196 -1.32 0.67 11.82
CA THR A 196 -1.52 1.71 12.83
C THR A 196 -2.88 1.58 13.52
N GLU A 197 -3.02 2.21 14.69
CA GLU A 197 -4.34 2.63 15.19
C GLU A 197 -5.06 3.48 14.13
N ARG A 198 -6.40 3.53 14.20
CA ARG A 198 -7.16 4.40 13.29
C ARG A 198 -7.29 5.81 13.87
N VAL A 199 -7.15 6.83 13.03
CA VAL A 199 -7.40 8.23 13.44
C VAL A 199 -8.52 8.86 12.64
N ASN A 200 -9.33 9.68 13.33
CA ASN A 200 -10.40 10.44 12.68
C ASN A 200 -9.82 11.62 11.90
N TRP A 201 -9.54 11.41 10.62
CA TRP A 201 -8.95 12.41 9.74
C TRP A 201 -9.93 13.52 9.35
N ARG A 202 -11.24 13.30 9.52
CA ARG A 202 -12.27 14.33 9.28
C ARG A 202 -12.26 15.40 10.37
N ARG A 203 -12.10 14.98 11.63
CA ARG A 203 -11.94 15.87 12.77
C ARG A 203 -10.61 16.62 12.68
N ASP A 204 -9.53 15.87 12.45
CA ASP A 204 -8.19 16.42 12.29
C ASP A 204 -7.41 15.69 11.18
N PRO A 205 -7.24 16.30 9.99
CA PRO A 205 -6.56 15.66 8.86
C PRO A 205 -5.03 15.68 8.99
N THR A 206 -4.47 16.17 10.10
CA THR A 206 -3.03 16.37 10.27
C THR A 206 -2.21 15.12 9.98
N HIS A 207 -2.58 13.96 10.52
CA HIS A 207 -1.85 12.71 10.30
C HIS A 207 -1.90 12.25 8.83
N LEU A 208 -3.07 12.34 8.19
CA LEU A 208 -3.23 12.00 6.77
C LEU A 208 -2.41 12.92 5.85
N ILE A 209 -2.50 14.23 6.08
CA ILE A 209 -1.71 15.22 5.33
C ILE A 209 -0.22 14.96 5.55
N LEU A 210 0.20 14.70 6.79
CA LEU A 210 1.61 14.47 7.12
C LEU A 210 2.15 13.20 6.47
N PHE A 211 1.39 12.11 6.48
CA PHE A 211 1.74 10.87 5.78
C PHE A 211 1.96 11.14 4.27
N LEU A 212 0.96 11.72 3.59
CA LEU A 212 1.04 11.97 2.15
C LEU A 212 2.18 12.94 1.79
N TRP A 213 2.37 13.99 2.60
CA TRP A 213 3.48 14.94 2.46
C TRP A 213 4.84 14.27 2.59
N LYS A 214 5.05 13.44 3.62
CA LYS A 214 6.30 12.71 3.84
C LYS A 214 6.54 11.67 2.74
N PHE A 215 5.52 10.88 2.39
CA PHE A 215 5.60 9.86 1.35
C PHE A 215 5.95 10.46 -0.02
N ASN A 216 5.38 11.61 -0.38
CA ASN A 216 5.75 12.34 -1.60
C ASN A 216 7.22 12.77 -1.64
N ARG A 217 7.84 12.98 -0.47
CA ARG A 217 9.23 13.43 -0.36
C ARG A 217 10.24 12.30 -0.29
N PHE A 218 9.77 11.08 -0.03
CA PHE A 218 10.60 9.89 -0.01
C PHE A 218 11.29 9.66 -1.36
N ASN A 219 12.56 9.25 -1.30
CA ASN A 219 13.23 8.67 -2.45
C ASN A 219 12.77 7.21 -2.65
N ASP A 220 13.31 6.54 -3.66
CA ASP A 220 12.90 5.18 -4.02
C ASP A 220 13.21 4.16 -2.92
N VAL A 221 14.36 4.27 -2.25
CA VAL A 221 14.72 3.41 -1.11
C VAL A 221 13.76 3.61 0.06
N GLN A 222 13.40 4.85 0.37
CA GLN A 222 12.46 5.17 1.45
C GLN A 222 11.02 4.72 1.14
N ARG A 223 10.66 4.60 -0.15
CA ARG A 223 9.42 3.94 -0.60
C ARG A 223 9.55 2.41 -0.67
N GLY A 224 10.70 1.87 -0.28
CA GLY A 224 10.96 0.44 -0.17
C GLY A 224 11.42 -0.23 -1.46
N ARG A 225 11.76 0.51 -2.53
CA ARG A 225 12.35 -0.10 -3.73
C ARG A 225 13.77 -0.58 -3.48
N ASP A 226 14.08 -1.75 -3.99
CA ASP A 226 15.43 -2.24 -4.08
C ASP A 226 16.14 -1.56 -5.27
N THR A 227 17.06 -0.66 -4.97
CA THR A 227 17.85 0.09 -5.96
C THR A 227 19.18 -0.58 -6.28
N SER A 228 19.50 -1.71 -5.64
CA SER A 228 20.67 -2.52 -5.96
C SER A 228 20.47 -3.32 -7.26
N LEU A 229 19.22 -3.59 -7.62
CA LEU A 229 18.87 -4.29 -8.86
C LEU A 229 19.00 -3.35 -10.05
N THR A 230 19.81 -3.80 -11.01
CA THR A 230 20.07 -3.09 -12.26
C THR A 230 19.81 -4.02 -13.43
N LYS A 231 19.60 -3.45 -14.63
CA LYS A 231 19.54 -4.27 -15.84
C LYS A 231 20.87 -5.02 -16.00
N PRO A 232 20.85 -6.32 -16.30
CA PRO A 232 22.07 -7.10 -16.42
C PRO A 232 22.96 -6.52 -17.52
N MET A 233 24.27 -6.46 -17.27
CA MET A 233 25.22 -6.04 -18.29
C MET A 233 25.39 -7.13 -19.34
N ALA A 234 25.92 -6.78 -20.51
CA ALA A 234 26.19 -7.75 -21.58
C ALA A 234 27.04 -8.95 -21.11
N ARG A 235 27.99 -8.71 -20.18
CA ARG A 235 28.80 -9.77 -19.57
C ARG A 235 27.98 -10.74 -18.71
N ASP A 236 26.99 -10.23 -17.99
CA ASP A 236 26.12 -11.03 -17.11
C ASP A 236 25.19 -11.88 -17.97
N ILE A 237 24.62 -11.30 -19.03
CA ILE A 237 23.82 -12.01 -20.03
C ILE A 237 24.64 -13.14 -20.68
N LYS A 238 25.88 -12.86 -21.09
CA LYS A 238 26.77 -13.87 -21.69
C LYS A 238 27.08 -15.02 -20.73
N ARG A 239 27.36 -14.70 -19.45
CA ARG A 239 27.59 -15.72 -18.40
C ARG A 239 26.34 -16.57 -18.15
N ALA A 240 25.17 -15.93 -18.04
CA ALA A 240 23.90 -16.61 -17.85
C ALA A 240 23.58 -17.57 -19.01
N LYS A 241 23.70 -17.10 -20.27
CA LYS A 241 23.51 -17.95 -21.46
C LYS A 241 24.42 -19.17 -21.44
N LYS A 242 25.71 -18.98 -21.17
CA LYS A 242 26.67 -20.10 -21.08
C LYS A 242 26.27 -21.10 -19.99
N ALA A 243 25.89 -20.63 -18.81
CA ALA A 243 25.46 -21.49 -17.71
C ALA A 243 24.17 -22.26 -18.05
N PHE A 244 23.20 -21.61 -18.72
CA PHE A 244 21.98 -22.27 -19.20
C PHE A 244 22.28 -23.34 -20.25
N ASP A 245 23.16 -23.07 -21.20
CA ASP A 245 23.57 -24.06 -22.22
C ASP A 245 24.27 -25.27 -21.58
N GLU A 246 25.14 -25.04 -20.60
CA GLU A 246 25.81 -26.10 -19.84
C GLU A 246 24.81 -26.94 -19.05
N ARG A 247 23.84 -26.29 -18.39
CA ARG A 247 22.77 -26.99 -17.67
C ARG A 247 21.89 -27.82 -18.60
N ALA A 248 21.53 -27.28 -19.76
CA ALA A 248 20.73 -27.99 -20.75
C ALA A 248 21.46 -29.26 -21.26
N LYS A 249 22.76 -29.14 -21.58
CA LYS A 249 23.59 -30.29 -21.97
C LYS A 249 23.70 -31.34 -20.87
N PHE A 250 23.82 -30.92 -19.61
CA PHE A 250 23.84 -31.85 -18.48
C PHE A 250 22.53 -32.62 -18.36
N LEU A 251 21.39 -31.93 -18.41
CA LEU A 251 20.06 -32.55 -18.31
C LEU A 251 19.79 -33.51 -19.48
N ALA A 252 20.20 -33.16 -20.70
CA ALA A 252 20.03 -34.01 -21.87
C ALA A 252 20.82 -35.33 -21.81
N ARG A 253 21.82 -35.43 -20.91
CA ARG A 253 22.57 -36.69 -20.68
C ARG A 253 21.94 -37.57 -19.61
N LEU A 254 20.96 -37.05 -18.86
CA LEU A 254 20.22 -37.78 -17.84
C LEU A 254 18.91 -38.38 -18.38
N LEU A 255 18.56 -38.05 -19.62
CA LEU A 255 17.43 -38.60 -20.39
C LEU A 255 17.95 -39.63 -21.39
#